data_AF-A0A2T6BKF3-F1
#
_entry.id   AF-A0A2T6BKF3-F1
#
_cell.length_a   1.000
_cell.length_b   1.000
_cell.length_c   1.000
_cell.angle_alpha   90.00
_cell.angle_beta   90.00
_cell.angle_gamma   90.00
#
_symmetry.space_group_name_H-M   'P 1'
#
loop_
_entity.id
_entity.type
_entity.pdbx_description
1 polymer ?
#
loop_
_entity_poly.entity_id
_entity_poly.type
_entity_poly.pdbx_seq_one_letter_code
_entity_poly.pdbx_strand_id
1 'polypeptide(L)'
;MMTDTTPHPLSLRGFLMLVLAGSAATIAFELYGEVISPLLGGSRLAPVPLAGSVFKALSGFQSREAANFLHYFAGCIGYPLGFALVARPLWQKFMPGLRWALVAVAFGIVQWVFALYVMAHLIAGQAPFLGFTGITWAALWGHILYALVAIGLTHHFLLKRSA
;
A
#
# COMPACT_ATOMS: atom_id res chain seq x y z
N MET A 1 30.80 0.93 22.04
CA MET A 1 29.53 1.65 21.84
C MET A 1 29.27 1.69 20.34
N MET A 2 28.48 0.76 19.79
CA MET A 2 28.09 0.82 18.38
C MET A 2 27.03 1.92 18.24
N THR A 3 27.29 2.91 17.38
CA THR A 3 26.29 3.90 17.02
C THR A 3 25.25 3.23 16.13
N ASP A 4 23.98 3.27 16.55
CA ASP A 4 22.89 2.81 15.71
C ASP A 4 22.83 3.69 14.45
N THR A 5 23.23 3.12 13.32
CA THR A 5 23.24 3.82 12.02
C THR A 5 21.92 3.67 11.27
N THR A 6 20.89 3.08 11.89
CA THR A 6 19.57 2.97 11.25
C THR A 6 18.97 4.36 11.05
N PRO A 7 18.61 4.72 9.80
CA PRO A 7 17.95 5.99 9.57
C PRO A 7 16.58 5.99 10.24
N HIS A 8 16.32 7.01 11.07
CA HIS A 8 14.98 7.24 11.59
C HIS A 8 14.00 7.44 10.41
N PRO A 9 12.78 6.87 10.40
CA PRO A 9 11.85 6.98 9.27
C PRO A 9 11.54 8.41 8.83
N LEU A 10 11.55 9.35 9.78
CA LEU A 10 11.32 10.78 9.53
C LEU A 10 12.60 11.58 9.22
N SER A 11 13.78 10.96 9.28
CA SER A 11 14.99 11.58 8.71
C SER A 11 14.87 11.63 7.19
N LEU A 12 15.53 12.59 6.54
CA LEU A 12 15.53 12.69 5.08
C LEU A 12 15.91 11.35 4.42
N ARG A 13 16.95 10.68 4.94
CA ARG A 13 17.38 9.38 4.44
C ARG A 13 16.32 8.29 4.63
N GLY A 14 15.70 8.22 5.81
CA GLY A 14 14.63 7.25 6.09
C GLY A 14 13.41 7.48 5.20
N PHE A 15 13.00 8.73 5.05
CA PHE A 15 11.88 9.13 4.19
C PHE A 15 12.14 8.74 2.73
N LEU A 16 13.32 9.04 2.18
CA LEU A 16 13.68 8.64 0.82
C LEU A 16 13.66 7.12 0.64
N MET A 17 14.10 6.35 1.62
CA MET A 17 14.03 4.88 1.57
C MET A 17 12.58 4.38 1.59
N LEU A 18 11.70 5.01 2.36
CA LEU A 18 10.26 4.69 2.35
C LEU A 18 9.62 5.01 0.99
N VAL A 19 9.96 6.15 0.40
CA VAL A 19 9.47 6.52 -0.94
C VAL A 19 9.97 5.54 -1.99
N LEU A 20 11.25 5.15 -1.97
CA LEU A 20 11.78 4.14 -2.89
C LEU A 20 11.09 2.78 -2.71
N ALA A 21 10.86 2.35 -1.47
CA ALA A 21 10.15 1.11 -1.18
C ALA A 21 8.69 1.16 -1.65
N GLY A 22 7.99 2.28 -1.43
CA GLY A 22 6.63 2.50 -1.89
C GLY A 22 6.51 2.54 -3.41
N SER A 23 7.44 3.22 -4.09
CA SER A 23 7.49 3.26 -5.55
C SER A 23 7.71 1.87 -6.15
N ALA A 24 8.66 1.10 -5.61
CA ALA A 24 8.89 -0.28 -6.06
C ALA A 24 7.66 -1.17 -5.83
N ALA A 25 6.99 -1.03 -4.69
CA ALA A 25 5.77 -1.75 -4.38
C ALA A 25 4.59 -1.34 -5.27
N THR A 26 4.49 -0.05 -5.63
CA THR A 26 3.47 0.46 -6.56
C THR A 26 3.66 -0.14 -7.96
N ILE A 27 4.90 -0.20 -8.45
CA ILE A 27 5.22 -0.88 -9.71
C ILE A 27 4.85 -2.36 -9.64
N ALA A 28 5.18 -3.05 -8.55
CA ALA A 28 4.84 -4.46 -8.37
C ALA A 28 3.31 -4.69 -8.34
N PHE A 29 2.57 -3.81 -7.68
CA PHE A 29 1.11 -3.82 -7.65
C PHE A 29 0.52 -3.65 -9.06
N GLU A 30 1.01 -2.66 -9.81
CA GLU A 30 0.55 -2.39 -11.18
C GLU A 30 0.86 -3.55 -12.12
N LEU A 31 2.10 -4.06 -12.10
CA LEU A 31 2.48 -5.23 -12.89
C LEU A 31 1.58 -6.43 -12.57
N TYR A 32 1.32 -6.67 -11.28
CA TYR A 32 0.42 -7.73 -10.89
C TYR A 32 -1.00 -7.49 -11.41
N GLY A 33 -1.55 -6.31 -11.18
CA GLY A 33 -2.95 -6.01 -11.45
C GLY A 33 -3.30 -5.90 -12.94
N GLU A 34 -2.41 -5.28 -13.72
CA GLU A 34 -2.61 -5.03 -15.15
C GLU A 34 -2.20 -6.22 -16.02
N VAL A 35 -1.19 -7.00 -15.59
CA VAL A 35 -0.58 -8.06 -16.41
C VAL A 35 -0.79 -9.44 -15.80
N ILE A 36 -0.30 -9.68 -14.58
CA ILE A 36 -0.23 -11.05 -14.02
C ILE A 36 -1.63 -11.60 -13.71
N SER A 37 -2.48 -10.82 -13.03
CA SER A 37 -3.82 -11.25 -12.64
C SER A 37 -4.65 -11.68 -13.85
N PRO A 38 -4.78 -10.88 -14.93
CA PRO A 38 -5.45 -11.32 -16.17
C PRO A 38 -4.85 -12.58 -16.80
N LEU A 39 -3.51 -12.69 -16.86
CA LEU A 39 -2.84 -13.86 -17.44
C LEU A 39 -3.13 -15.16 -16.66
N LEU A 40 -3.43 -15.05 -15.38
CA LEU A 40 -3.82 -16.17 -14.52
C LEU A 40 -5.35 -16.40 -14.49
N GLY A 41 -6.12 -15.76 -15.36
CA GLY A 41 -7.58 -15.84 -15.40
C GLY A 41 -8.31 -14.99 -14.36
N GLY A 42 -7.57 -14.13 -13.64
CA GLY A 42 -8.11 -13.13 -12.73
C GLY A 42 -8.63 -11.88 -13.44
N SER A 43 -9.10 -10.90 -12.66
CA SER A 43 -9.56 -9.61 -13.20
C SER A 43 -8.42 -8.62 -13.36
N ARG A 44 -8.52 -7.77 -14.39
CA ARG A 44 -7.62 -6.64 -14.61
C ARG A 44 -7.93 -5.54 -13.59
N LEU A 45 -6.92 -5.09 -12.86
CA LEU A 45 -7.03 -3.95 -11.95
C LEU A 45 -6.65 -2.67 -12.67
N ALA A 46 -7.57 -1.71 -12.72
CA ALA A 46 -7.28 -0.34 -13.14
C ALA A 46 -7.44 0.59 -11.92
N PRO A 47 -6.34 1.07 -11.31
CA PRO A 47 -6.41 1.86 -10.06
C PRO A 47 -6.97 3.27 -10.29
N VAL A 48 -6.67 3.86 -11.45
CA VAL A 48 -6.98 5.26 -11.76
C VAL A 48 -8.49 5.55 -11.78
N PRO A 49 -9.37 4.71 -12.39
CA PRO A 49 -10.82 4.90 -12.28
C PRO A 49 -11.33 4.97 -10.84
N LEU A 50 -10.80 4.12 -9.96
CA LEU A 50 -11.20 4.12 -8.55
C LEU A 50 -10.76 5.42 -7.86
N ALA A 51 -9.49 5.79 -8.01
CA ALA A 51 -8.97 7.06 -7.49
C ALA A 51 -9.74 8.27 -8.03
N GLY A 52 -10.15 8.24 -9.30
CA GLY A 52 -10.99 9.28 -9.92
C GLY A 52 -12.39 9.36 -9.32
N SER A 53 -12.99 8.23 -8.96
CA SER A 53 -14.29 8.20 -8.27
C SER A 53 -14.20 8.84 -6.88
N VAL A 54 -13.15 8.53 -6.12
CA VAL A 54 -12.85 9.15 -4.83
C VAL A 54 -12.61 10.64 -4.99
N PHE A 55 -11.77 11.04 -5.95
CA PHE A 55 -11.45 12.44 -6.17
C PHE A 55 -12.71 13.25 -6.47
N LYS A 56 -13.58 12.78 -7.38
CA LYS A 56 -14.86 13.45 -7.66
C LYS A 56 -15.77 13.52 -6.45
N ALA A 57 -15.83 12.47 -5.64
CA ALA A 57 -16.64 12.49 -4.42
C ALA A 57 -16.17 13.58 -3.45
N LEU A 58 -14.86 13.84 -3.37
CA LEU A 58 -14.28 14.84 -2.48
C LEU A 58 -14.26 16.26 -3.06
N SER A 59 -14.05 16.41 -4.37
CA SER A 59 -13.81 17.70 -5.01
C SER A 59 -15.02 18.25 -5.79
N GLY A 60 -15.99 17.40 -6.12
CA GLY A 60 -17.12 17.73 -6.99
C GLY A 60 -16.82 17.71 -8.49
N PHE A 61 -15.56 17.51 -8.91
CA PHE A 61 -15.20 17.45 -10.34
C PHE A 61 -14.28 16.27 -10.67
N GLN A 62 -14.18 15.96 -11.97
CA GLN A 62 -13.36 14.85 -12.48
C GLN A 62 -12.07 15.39 -13.10
N SER A 63 -10.93 14.82 -12.71
CA SER A 63 -9.65 15.03 -13.36
C SER A 63 -8.87 13.73 -13.37
N ARG A 64 -8.39 13.33 -14.55
CA ARG A 64 -7.57 12.14 -14.71
C ARG A 64 -6.20 12.33 -14.07
N GLU A 65 -5.65 13.53 -14.15
CA GLU A 65 -4.36 13.92 -13.58
C GLU A 65 -4.42 13.82 -12.06
N ALA A 66 -5.50 14.35 -11.45
CA ALA A 66 -5.72 14.24 -10.01
C ALA A 66 -5.93 12.79 -9.56
N ALA A 67 -6.64 11.98 -10.35
CA ALA A 67 -6.80 10.55 -10.07
C ALA A 67 -5.47 9.79 -10.10
N ASN A 68 -4.62 10.04 -11.11
CA ASN A 68 -3.27 9.48 -11.18
C ASN A 68 -2.41 9.94 -10.00
N PHE A 69 -2.43 11.25 -9.69
CA PHE A 69 -1.70 11.79 -8.55
C PHE A 69 -2.13 11.12 -7.25
N LEU A 70 -3.43 10.99 -6.98
CA LEU A 70 -3.94 10.35 -5.78
C LEU A 70 -3.48 8.89 -5.68
N HIS A 71 -3.55 8.13 -6.78
CA HIS A 71 -3.07 6.75 -6.85
C HIS A 71 -1.57 6.64 -6.53
N TYR A 72 -0.73 7.38 -7.24
CA TYR A 72 0.72 7.35 -7.01
C TYR A 72 1.13 7.95 -5.66
N PHE A 73 0.43 8.96 -5.17
CA PHE A 73 0.68 9.51 -3.83
C PHE A 73 0.35 8.49 -2.74
N ALA A 74 -0.80 7.81 -2.83
CA ALA A 74 -1.18 6.77 -1.89
C ALA A 74 -0.18 5.61 -1.90
N GLY A 75 0.20 5.12 -3.08
CA GLY A 75 1.18 4.04 -3.23
C GLY A 75 2.59 4.44 -2.82
N CYS A 76 3.16 5.49 -3.40
CA CYS A 76 4.57 5.82 -3.19
C CYS A 76 4.85 6.45 -1.81
N ILE A 77 3.86 7.11 -1.19
CA ILE A 77 4.06 7.92 0.02
C ILE A 77 3.11 7.53 1.15
N GLY A 78 1.80 7.56 0.91
CA GLY A 78 0.79 7.39 1.95
C GLY A 78 0.90 6.05 2.67
N TYR A 79 0.96 4.95 1.91
CA TYR A 79 1.04 3.60 2.46
C TYR A 79 2.36 3.27 3.17
N PRO A 80 3.56 3.59 2.62
CA PRO A 80 4.82 3.40 3.34
C PRO A 80 4.88 4.21 4.65
N LEU A 81 4.38 5.45 4.64
CA LEU A 81 4.29 6.26 5.86
C LEU A 81 3.30 5.67 6.86
N GLY A 82 2.13 5.22 6.41
CA GLY A 82 1.15 4.54 7.24
C GLY A 82 1.74 3.31 7.93
N PHE A 83 2.56 2.53 7.22
CA PHE A 83 3.31 1.45 7.84
C PHE A 83 4.31 1.97 8.88
N ALA A 84 5.19 2.89 8.50
CA ALA A 84 6.29 3.34 9.35
C ALA A 84 5.82 4.04 10.64
N LEU A 85 4.73 4.81 10.56
CA LEU A 85 4.23 5.66 11.65
C LEU A 85 3.13 5.01 12.47
N VAL A 86 2.37 4.07 11.91
CA VAL A 86 1.24 3.45 12.60
C VAL A 86 1.46 1.96 12.78
N ALA A 87 1.55 1.19 11.68
CA ALA A 87 1.58 -0.27 11.78
C ALA A 87 2.84 -0.81 12.48
N ARG A 88 4.01 -0.22 12.21
CA ARG A 88 5.28 -0.64 12.80
C ARG A 88 5.33 -0.40 14.32
N PRO A 89 5.03 0.80 14.85
CA PRO A 89 4.96 0.99 16.30
C PRO A 89 3.97 0.05 16.99
N LEU A 90 2.80 -0.18 16.38
CA LEU A 90 1.81 -1.12 16.93
C LEU A 90 2.33 -2.57 16.92
N TRP A 91 2.95 -3.00 15.82
CA TRP A 91 3.57 -4.33 15.72
C TRP A 91 4.65 -4.52 16.79
N GLN A 92 5.57 -3.56 16.93
CA GLN A 92 6.66 -3.63 17.91
C GLN A 92 6.14 -3.63 19.35
N LYS A 93 5.03 -2.93 19.62
CA LYS A 93 4.43 -2.87 20.95
C LYS A 93 3.69 -4.15 21.35
N PHE A 94 2.89 -4.71 20.45
CA PHE A 94 1.97 -5.79 20.79
C PHE A 94 2.46 -7.18 20.38
N MET A 95 3.24 -7.28 19.31
CA MET A 95 3.65 -8.56 18.71
C MET A 95 5.12 -8.53 18.22
N PRO A 96 6.10 -8.15 19.06
CA PRO A 96 7.49 -7.94 18.62
C PRO A 96 8.15 -9.19 18.02
N GLY A 97 7.72 -10.40 18.40
CA GLY A 97 8.23 -11.66 17.85
C GLY A 97 7.58 -12.11 16.53
N LEU A 98 6.55 -11.42 16.06
CA LEU A 98 5.87 -11.79 14.82
C LEU A 98 6.77 -11.49 13.62
N ARG A 99 6.90 -12.45 12.69
CA ARG A 99 7.75 -12.30 11.50
C ARG A 99 7.24 -11.16 10.62
N TRP A 100 8.16 -10.33 10.11
CA TRP A 100 7.83 -9.18 9.26
C TRP A 100 6.92 -9.54 8.08
N ALA A 101 7.07 -10.73 7.49
CA ALA A 101 6.26 -11.18 6.36
C ALA A 101 4.78 -11.35 6.74
N LEU A 102 4.51 -11.84 7.95
CA LEU A 102 3.13 -11.98 8.45
C LEU A 102 2.51 -10.61 8.73
N VAL A 103 3.31 -9.68 9.25
CA VAL A 103 2.91 -8.28 9.44
C VAL A 103 2.60 -7.63 8.10
N ALA A 104 3.40 -7.90 7.07
CA ALA A 104 3.16 -7.39 5.74
C ALA A 104 1.87 -7.94 5.11
N VAL A 105 1.58 -9.24 5.26
CA VAL A 105 0.30 -9.81 4.82
C VAL A 105 -0.88 -9.13 5.54
N ALA A 106 -0.81 -8.99 6.87
CA ALA A 106 -1.84 -8.32 7.64
C ALA A 106 -2.01 -6.85 7.22
N PHE A 107 -0.91 -6.14 7.00
CA PHE A 107 -0.93 -4.76 6.52
C PHE A 107 -1.54 -4.64 5.12
N GLY A 108 -1.21 -5.56 4.20
CA GLY A 108 -1.83 -5.62 2.88
C GLY A 108 -3.34 -5.82 2.93
N ILE A 109 -3.83 -6.68 3.84
CA ILE A 109 -5.27 -6.84 4.08
C ILE A 109 -5.90 -5.54 4.59
N VAL A 110 -5.24 -4.84 5.53
CA VAL A 110 -5.70 -3.54 6.02
C VAL A 110 -5.76 -2.50 4.91
N GLN A 111 -4.76 -2.44 4.03
CA GLN A 111 -4.77 -1.54 2.88
C GLN A 111 -5.89 -1.88 1.90
N TRP A 112 -6.14 -3.17 1.65
CA TRP A 112 -7.25 -3.62 0.81
C TRP A 112 -8.61 -3.21 1.39
N VAL A 113 -8.81 -3.37 2.70
CA VAL A 113 -10.02 -2.86 3.40
C VAL A 113 -10.10 -1.34 3.28
N PHE A 114 -9.00 -0.63 3.51
CA PHE A 114 -8.97 0.82 3.38
C PHE A 114 -9.34 1.28 1.96
N ALA A 115 -8.73 0.69 0.93
CA ALA A 115 -9.00 1.05 -0.46
C ALA A 115 -10.43 0.71 -0.89
N LEU A 116 -10.92 -0.51 -0.63
CA LEU A 116 -12.19 -0.96 -1.18
C LEU A 116 -13.41 -0.73 -0.29
N TYR A 117 -13.23 -0.69 1.03
CA TYR A 117 -14.32 -0.39 1.95
C TYR A 117 -14.36 1.09 2.29
N VAL A 118 -13.25 1.66 2.77
CA VAL A 118 -13.26 3.08 3.17
C VAL A 118 -13.33 3.99 1.95
N MET A 119 -12.36 3.90 1.04
CA MET A 119 -12.26 4.84 -0.08
C MET A 119 -13.32 4.57 -1.16
N ALA A 120 -13.47 3.34 -1.62
CA ALA A 120 -14.44 3.04 -2.67
C ALA A 120 -15.90 3.11 -2.18
N HIS A 121 -16.22 2.50 -1.05
CA HIS A 121 -17.60 2.41 -0.57
C HIS A 121 -18.00 3.62 0.26
N LEU A 122 -17.32 3.91 1.38
CA LEU A 122 -17.73 5.00 2.28
C LEU A 122 -17.52 6.39 1.67
N ILE A 123 -16.46 6.61 0.89
CA ILE A 123 -16.18 7.91 0.26
C ILE A 123 -16.81 8.01 -1.13
N ALA A 124 -16.54 7.05 -2.03
CA ALA A 124 -16.97 7.14 -3.42
C ALA A 124 -18.36 6.52 -3.72
N GLY A 125 -19.02 5.92 -2.73
CA GLY A 125 -20.39 5.40 -2.86
C GLY A 125 -20.52 4.11 -3.68
N GLN A 126 -19.42 3.41 -3.95
CA GLN A 126 -19.44 2.11 -4.65
C GLN A 126 -20.03 1.01 -3.75
N ALA A 127 -20.37 -0.14 -4.32
CA ALA A 127 -20.75 -1.32 -3.53
C ALA A 127 -19.61 -1.71 -2.55
N PRO A 128 -19.91 -2.21 -1.34
CA PRO A 128 -18.90 -2.71 -0.40
C PRO A 128 -17.99 -3.72 -1.09
N PHE A 129 -16.68 -3.50 -0.99
CA PHE A 129 -15.68 -4.35 -1.65
C PHE A 129 -15.94 -4.54 -3.15
N LEU A 130 -16.52 -3.55 -3.84
CA LEU A 130 -16.89 -3.64 -5.26
C LEU A 130 -17.79 -4.85 -5.58
N GLY A 131 -18.63 -5.25 -4.63
CA GLY A 131 -19.55 -6.38 -4.78
C GLY A 131 -18.90 -7.76 -4.72
N PHE A 132 -17.70 -7.88 -4.14
CA PHE A 132 -16.95 -9.16 -4.06
C PHE A 132 -16.73 -9.85 -5.42
N THR A 133 -16.53 -9.05 -6.46
CA THR A 133 -16.25 -9.50 -7.82
C THR A 133 -14.80 -9.96 -7.98
N GLY A 134 -14.40 -10.42 -9.18
CA GLY A 134 -13.01 -10.78 -9.45
C GLY A 134 -12.00 -9.65 -9.18
N ILE A 135 -12.42 -8.39 -9.35
CA ILE A 135 -11.60 -7.20 -9.03
C ILE A 135 -11.28 -7.15 -7.54
N THR A 136 -12.22 -7.51 -6.68
CA THR A 136 -12.04 -7.54 -5.22
C THR A 136 -10.88 -8.43 -4.81
N TRP A 137 -10.82 -9.63 -5.39
CA TRP A 137 -9.84 -10.65 -5.07
C TRP A 137 -8.48 -10.36 -5.72
N ALA A 138 -8.48 -9.86 -6.95
CA ALA A 138 -7.26 -9.32 -7.55
C ALA A 138 -6.69 -8.20 -6.67
N ALA A 139 -7.51 -7.26 -6.21
CA ALA A 139 -7.05 -6.17 -5.36
C ALA A 139 -6.49 -6.66 -4.02
N LEU A 140 -7.07 -7.70 -3.41
CA LEU A 140 -6.56 -8.29 -2.17
C LEU A 140 -5.12 -8.78 -2.35
N TRP A 141 -4.89 -9.63 -3.35
CA TRP A 141 -3.56 -10.15 -3.64
C TRP A 141 -2.58 -9.06 -4.07
N GLY A 142 -3.06 -8.08 -4.83
CA GLY A 142 -2.28 -6.89 -5.18
C GLY A 142 -1.78 -6.15 -3.94
N HIS A 143 -2.65 -5.87 -2.97
CA HIS A 143 -2.26 -5.14 -1.76
C HIS A 143 -1.35 -5.98 -0.85
N ILE A 144 -1.54 -7.31 -0.79
CA ILE A 144 -0.62 -8.20 -0.08
C ILE A 144 0.78 -8.17 -0.75
N LEU A 145 0.85 -8.28 -2.08
CA LEU A 145 2.10 -8.19 -2.82
C LEU A 145 2.77 -6.82 -2.61
N TYR A 146 2.00 -5.74 -2.72
CA TYR A 146 2.46 -4.39 -2.42
C TYR A 146 3.12 -4.33 -1.04
N ALA A 147 2.41 -4.79 0.00
CA ALA A 147 2.90 -4.72 1.37
C ALA A 147 4.16 -5.56 1.58
N LEU A 148 4.23 -6.76 0.99
CA LEU A 148 5.41 -7.62 1.04
C LEU A 148 6.63 -6.93 0.42
N VAL A 149 6.47 -6.26 -0.73
CA VAL A 149 7.57 -5.52 -1.38
C VAL A 149 7.96 -4.30 -0.56
N ALA A 150 6.99 -3.45 -0.18
CA ALA A 150 7.25 -2.21 0.55
C ALA A 150 7.92 -2.48 1.90
N ILE A 151 7.36 -3.41 2.68
CA ILE A 151 7.87 -3.75 4.01
C ILE A 151 9.13 -4.59 3.91
N GLY A 152 9.25 -5.48 2.93
CA GLY A 152 10.47 -6.25 2.69
C GLY A 152 11.68 -5.35 2.41
N LEU A 153 11.51 -4.37 1.51
CA LEU A 153 12.56 -3.38 1.21
C LEU A 153 12.84 -2.47 2.41
N THR A 154 11.79 -1.96 3.07
CA THR A 154 11.91 -1.19 4.31
C THR A 154 12.68 -1.99 5.38
N HIS A 155 12.38 -3.27 5.53
CA HIS A 155 13.03 -4.13 6.50
C HIS A 155 14.50 -4.38 6.14
N HIS A 156 14.80 -4.61 4.86
CA HIS A 156 16.16 -4.81 4.38
C HIS A 156 17.05 -3.56 4.56
N PHE A 157 16.52 -2.37 4.22
CA PHE A 157 17.30 -1.14 4.25
C PHE A 157 17.30 -0.42 5.60
N LEU A 158 16.20 -0.50 6.37
CA LEU A 158 16.01 0.28 7.60
C LEU A 158 16.01 -0.55 8.88
N LEU A 159 15.64 -1.84 8.85
CA LEU A 159 15.40 -2.62 10.09
C LEU A 159 16.43 -3.71 10.38
N LYS A 160 17.11 -4.24 9.36
CA LYS A 160 18.07 -5.35 9.51
C LYS A 160 19.40 -5.00 10.20
N ARG A 161 19.59 -3.77 10.69
CA ARG A 161 20.80 -3.36 11.44
C ARG A 161 20.58 -3.28 12.96
N SER A 162 19.43 -3.70 13.47
CA SER A 162 19.04 -3.57 14.88
C SER A 162 18.90 -4.90 15.65
N ALA A 163 19.50 -5.99 15.16
CA ALA A 163 19.53 -7.28 15.86
C ALA A 163 20.96 -7.78 16.00
#